data_AF-A0A414IZM0-F1
#
_entry.id   AF-A0A414IZM0-F1
#
_cell.length_a   1.000
_cell.length_b   1.000
_cell.length_c   1.000
_cell.angle_alpha   90.00
_cell.angle_beta   90.00
_cell.angle_gamma   90.00
#
_symmetry.space_group_name_H-M   'P 1'
#
loop_
_entity.id
_entity.type
_entity.pdbx_description
1 polymer ?
#
loop_
_entity_poly.entity_id
_entity_poly.type
_entity_poly.pdbx_seq_one_letter_code
_entity_poly.pdbx_strand_id
1 'polypeptide(L)' 'MAKRLYTCDDIMNLPDFIRVELLDGIIYTDDFTDLEIDEEVFQNPPSEEHHVIYRLSIVKK' A
#
# COMPACT_ATOMS: atom_id res chain seq x y z
N MET A 1 15.54 9.09 -1.63
CA MET A 1 14.67 8.67 -0.52
C MET A 1 14.86 7.18 -0.34
N ALA A 2 15.02 6.68 0.88
CA ALA A 2 15.11 5.24 1.11
C ALA A 2 13.73 4.63 0.83
N LYS A 3 13.66 3.61 -0.02
CA LYS A 3 12.41 2.91 -0.32
C LYS A 3 12.00 2.13 0.92
N ARG A 4 10.80 2.36 1.46
CA ARG A 4 10.23 1.56 2.55
C ARG A 4 10.09 0.12 2.08
N LEU A 5 10.45 -0.82 2.95
CA LEU A 5 10.14 -2.24 2.76
C LEU A 5 8.83 -2.55 3.48
N TYR A 6 7.88 -3.14 2.76
CA TYR A 6 6.57 -3.54 3.27
C TYR A 6 6.59 -4.96 3.83
N THR A 7 5.64 -5.24 4.71
CA THR A 7 5.45 -6.53 5.38
C THR A 7 4.09 -7.13 5.03
N CYS A 8 3.87 -8.40 5.38
CA CYS A 8 2.56 -9.03 5.19
C CYS A 8 1.46 -8.33 6.00
N ASP A 9 1.78 -7.81 7.19
CA ASP A 9 0.83 -7.05 8.01
C ASP A 9 0.39 -5.75 7.31
N ASP A 10 1.30 -5.09 6.59
CA ASP A 10 0.97 -3.90 5.80
C ASP A 10 -0.09 -4.22 4.73
N ILE A 11 0.03 -5.36 4.04
CA ILE A 11 -0.95 -5.79 3.02
C ILE A 11 -2.29 -6.19 3.65
N MET A 12 -2.28 -6.86 4.81
CA MET A 12 -3.51 -7.23 5.50
C MET A 12 -4.35 -6.02 5.93
N ASN A 13 -3.71 -4.85 6.08
CA ASN A 13 -4.38 -3.59 6.42
C ASN A 13 -4.80 -2.78 5.17
N LEU A 14 -4.47 -3.23 3.96
CA LEU A 14 -4.93 -2.57 2.75
C LEU A 14 -6.40 -2.89 2.46
N PRO A 15 -7.13 -1.94 1.86
CA PRO A 15 -8.47 -2.19 1.38
C PRO A 15 -8.53 -3.39 0.42
N ASP A 16 -9.57 -4.22 0.59
CA ASP A 16 -9.82 -5.46 -0.13
C ASP A 16 -9.96 -5.30 -1.66
N PHE A 17 -10.33 -4.12 -2.14
CA PHE A 17 -10.41 -3.81 -3.57
C PHE A 17 -9.03 -3.60 -4.23
N ILE A 18 -7.97 -3.42 -3.46
CA ILE A 18 -6.59 -3.27 -3.97
C ILE A 18 -5.95 -4.65 -4.05
N ARG A 19 -5.79 -5.17 -5.27
CA ARG A 19 -5.07 -6.42 -5.51
C ARG A 19 -3.59 -6.14 -5.70
N VAL A 20 -2.76 -6.66 -4.80
CA VAL A 20 -1.32 -6.47 -4.82
C VAL A 20 -0.56 -7.74 -4.44
N GLU A 21 0.70 -7.81 -4.85
CA GLU A 21 1.65 -8.86 -4.46
C GLU A 21 2.82 -8.28 -3.66
N LEU A 22 3.26 -8.96 -2.60
CA LEU A 22 4.48 -8.62 -1.85
C LEU A 22 5.65 -9.47 -2.35
N LEU A 23 6.68 -8.84 -2.91
CA LEU A 23 7.91 -9.50 -3.32
C LEU A 23 9.11 -8.69 -2.85
N ASP A 24 9.99 -9.31 -2.07
CA ASP A 24 11.20 -8.69 -1.50
C ASP A 24 10.94 -7.36 -0.75
N GLY A 25 9.80 -7.27 -0.06
CA GLY A 25 9.38 -6.06 0.65
C GLY A 25 8.89 -4.93 -0.26
N ILE A 26 8.58 -5.21 -1.53
CA ILE A 26 7.99 -4.27 -2.48
C ILE A 26 6.56 -4.74 -2.80
N ILE A 27 5.63 -3.79 -2.78
CA ILE A 27 4.25 -4.03 -3.21
C ILE A 27 4.16 -3.77 -4.71
N TYR A 28 3.63 -4.75 -5.43
CA TYR A 28 3.38 -4.67 -6.87
C TYR A 28 1.89 -4.71 -7.16
N THR A 29 1.45 -3.93 -8.14
CA THR A 29 0.13 -4.07 -8.77
C THR A 29 0.08 -5.31 -9.67
N ASP A 30 -1.12 -5.66 -10.16
CA ASP A 30 -1.34 -6.81 -11.05
C ASP A 30 -0.56 -6.74 -12.38
N ASP A 31 -0.20 -5.53 -12.80
CA ASP A 31 0.67 -5.27 -13.96
C ASP A 31 2.17 -5.24 -13.63
N PHE A 32 2.58 -5.71 -12.44
CA PHE A 32 3.95 -5.70 -11.93
C PHE A 32 4.57 -4.30 -11.82
N THR A 33 3.75 -3.26 -11.60
CA THR A 33 4.26 -1.92 -11.33
C THR A 33 4.51 -1.71 -9.84
N ASP A 34 5.62 -1.05 -9.50
CA ASP A 34 5.94 -0.69 -8.12
C ASP A 34 4.85 0.26 -7.56
N LEU A 35 4.21 -0.13 -6.46
CA LEU A 35 3.27 0.70 -5.71
C LEU A 35 3.98 1.31 -4.49
N GLU A 36 3.93 2.64 -4.38
CA GLU A 36 4.38 3.36 -3.20
C GLU A 36 3.18 3.86 -2.39
N ILE A 37 3.19 3.57 -1.10
CA ILE A 37 2.14 3.89 -0.14
C ILE A 37 2.78 4.70 0.98
N ASP A 38 2.25 5.90 1.21
CA ASP A 38 2.72 6.79 2.28
C ASP A 38 2.49 6.18 3.68
N GLU A 39 3.39 6.47 4.61
CA GLU A 39 3.32 5.90 5.97
C GLU A 39 2.03 6.27 6.71
N GLU A 40 1.45 7.44 6.41
CA GLU A 40 0.21 7.93 7.00
C GLU A 40 -0.98 6.98 6.78
N VAL A 41 -0.94 6.17 5.71
CA VAL A 41 -1.98 5.18 5.42
C VAL A 41 -2.03 4.11 6.51
N PHE A 42 -0.87 3.72 7.05
CA PHE A 42 -0.76 2.66 8.06
C PHE A 42 -1.01 3.17 9.49
N GLN A 43 -0.96 4.48 9.73
CA GLN A 43 -1.26 5.07 11.03
C GLN A 43 -2.76 5.17 11.31
N ASN A 44 -3.58 5.00 10.28
CA ASN A 44 -5.03 5.15 10.34
C ASN A 44 -5.69 3.77 10.20
N PRO A 45 -6.02 3.10 11.31
CA PRO A 45 -6.70 1.82 11.26
C PRO A 45 -8.06 1.95 10.55
N PRO A 46 -8.52 0.92 9.82
CA PRO A 46 -9.84 0.92 9.21
C PRO A 46 -10.93 1.19 10.26
N SER A 47 -11.80 2.17 10.02
CA SER A 47 -12.95 2.46 10.88
C SER A 47 -14.16 2.85 10.04
N GLU A 48 -15.37 2.47 10.49
CA GLU A 48 -16.62 2.86 9.82
C GLU A 48 -17.00 4.33 10.06
N GLU A 49 -16.46 4.95 11.11
CA GLU A 49 -16.80 6.33 11.50
C GLU A 49 -15.94 7.40 10.80
N HIS A 50 -14.73 7.04 10.37
CA HIS A 50 -13.79 7.98 9.73
C HIS A 50 -13.32 7.46 8.37
N HIS A 51 -13.86 8.06 7.30
CA HIS A 51 -13.39 7.83 5.94
C HIS A 51 -12.16 8.70 5.65
N VAL A 52 -11.02 8.05 5.40
CA VAL A 52 -9.79 8.72 4.96
C VAL A 52 -9.57 8.44 3.48
N ILE A 53 -9.26 9.48 2.71
CA ILE A 53 -8.96 9.36 1.27
C ILE A 53 -7.45 9.38 1.10
N TYR A 54 -6.90 8.30 0.53
CA TYR A 54 -5.49 8.20 0.20
C TYR A 54 -5.26 8.41 -1.30
N ARG A 55 -4.12 9.02 -1.65
CA ARG A 55 -3.67 9.13 -3.03
C ARG A 55 -2.56 8.12 -3.28
N LEU A 56 -2.87 7.09 -4.04
CA LEU A 56 -1.88 6.10 -4.47
C LEU A 56 -1.11 6.65 -5.68
N SER A 57 0.21 6.49 -5.66
CA SER A 57 1.08 6.86 -6.78
C SER A 57 1.70 5.59 -7.35
N ILE A 58 1.41 5.31 -8.62
CA ILE A 58 1.99 4.18 -9.35
C ILE A 58 3.28 4.67 -10.01
N VAL A 59 4.41 4.05 -9.67
CA VAL A 59 5.72 4.45 -10.19
C VAL A 59 6.11 3.52 -11.33
N LYS A 60 6.00 4.01 -12.56
CA LYS A 60 6.48 3.28 -13.75
C LYS A 60 7.95 3.62 -13.99
N LYS A 61 8.81 2.60 -13.98
CA LYS A 61 10.23 2.72 -14.37
C LYS A 61 10.38 2.79 -15.89
#